data_AF-A0A831PPT7-F1
#
_entry.id   AF-A0A831PPT7-F1
#
_cell.length_a   1.000
_cell.length_b   1.000
_cell.length_c   1.000
_cell.angle_alpha   90.00
_cell.angle_beta   90.00
_cell.angle_gamma   90.00
#
_symmetry.space_group_name_H-M   'P 1'
#
loop_
_entity.id
_entity.type
_entity.pdbx_description
1 polymer ?
#
loop_
_entity_poly.entity_id
_entity_poly.type
_entity_poly.pdbx_seq_one_letter_code
_entity_poly.pdbx_strand_id
1 'polypeptide(L)'
;MHILFLSCLKATELIEKKLHFKLSYTERLQLKVHKMMCDACRMYEKQSDFLEKGIEHQQKADLEEIDIEKLKKEIHLHLHHH
;
A
#
# COMPACT_ATOMS: atom_id res chain seq x y z
N MET A 1 15.33 -2.72 24.64
CA MET A 1 15.17 -2.29 23.22
C MET A 1 16.06 -1.09 22.98
N HIS A 2 17.15 -1.23 22.22
CA HIS A 2 17.96 -0.07 21.87
C HIS A 2 17.17 0.77 20.86
N ILE A 3 16.77 1.98 21.26
CA ILE A 3 15.93 2.91 20.48
C ILE A 3 16.53 3.21 19.09
N LEU A 4 17.84 3.00 18.93
CA LEU A 4 18.57 3.21 17.67
C LEU A 4 18.57 1.99 16.73
N PHE A 5 18.27 0.78 17.22
CA PHE A 5 18.34 -0.46 16.44
C PHE A 5 16.97 -1.12 16.36
N LEU A 6 16.40 -1.12 15.15
CA LEU A 6 15.16 -1.82 14.86
C LEU A 6 15.39 -3.33 14.86
N SER A 7 14.40 -4.09 15.34
CA SER A 7 14.27 -5.50 14.99
C SER A 7 13.86 -5.64 13.52
N CYS A 8 14.13 -6.79 12.91
CA CYS A 8 13.65 -7.07 11.54
C CYS A 8 12.13 -6.91 11.44
N LEU A 9 11.38 -7.34 12.46
CA LEU A 9 9.93 -7.18 12.54
C LEU A 9 9.51 -5.70 12.46
N LYS A 10 10.17 -4.82 13.22
CA LYS A 10 9.86 -3.38 13.16
C LYS A 10 10.31 -2.77 11.85
N ALA A 11 11.42 -3.23 11.28
CA ALA A 11 11.91 -2.76 9.99
C ALA A 11 10.93 -3.11 8.86
N THR A 12 10.40 -4.35 8.81
CA THR A 12 9.38 -4.75 7.83
C THR A 12 8.08 -3.98 8.02
N GLU A 13 7.65 -3.74 9.26
CA GLU A 13 6.49 -2.87 9.54
C GLU A 13 6.68 -1.45 8.96
N LEU A 14 7.86 -0.84 9.15
CA LEU A 14 8.15 0.48 8.59
C LEU A 14 8.30 0.47 7.06
N ILE A 15 8.74 -0.64 6.46
CA ILE A 15 8.78 -0.85 5.01
C ILE A 15 7.37 -0.84 4.42
N GLU A 16 6.43 -1.55 5.03
CA GLU A 16 5.03 -1.52 4.57
C GLU A 16 4.39 -0.16 4.83
N LYS A 17 4.65 0.43 6.01
CA LYS A 17 4.12 1.76 6.35
C LYS A 17 4.57 2.82 5.35
N LYS A 18 5.80 2.81 4.84
CA LYS A 18 6.29 3.83 3.88
C LYS A 18 5.61 3.74 2.50
N LEU A 19 4.99 2.61 2.15
CA LEU A 19 4.31 2.42 0.86
C LEU A 19 2.99 3.20 0.82
N HIS A 20 2.23 3.14 1.92
CA HIS A 20 0.90 3.76 1.99
C HIS A 20 0.86 5.04 2.85
N PHE A 21 1.85 5.25 3.71
CA PHE A 21 1.88 6.36 4.67
C PHE A 21 3.27 7.01 4.76
N LYS A 22 3.31 8.22 5.32
CA LYS A 22 4.59 8.90 5.57
C LYS A 22 5.23 8.35 6.85
N LEU A 23 6.52 8.02 6.74
CA LEU A 23 7.37 7.82 7.92
C LEU A 23 7.80 9.17 8.50
N SER A 24 7.88 9.24 9.82
CA SER A 24 8.59 10.32 10.53
C SER A 24 10.08 10.32 10.20
N TYR A 25 10.75 11.44 10.45
CA TYR A 25 12.18 11.58 10.18
C TYR A 25 13.04 10.55 10.93
N THR A 26 12.67 10.24 12.18
CA THR A 26 13.36 9.24 13.00
C THR A 26 13.18 7.83 12.46
N GLU A 27 11.93 7.43 12.13
CA GLU A 27 11.62 6.13 11.52
C GLU A 27 12.39 5.94 10.21
N ARG A 28 12.46 7.00 9.38
CA ARG A 28 13.18 6.96 8.10
C ARG A 28 14.69 6.74 8.30
N LEU A 29 15.29 7.43 9.28
CA LEU A 29 16.72 7.27 9.59
C LEU A 29 17.01 5.87 10.16
N GLN A 30 16.21 5.42 11.13
CA GLN A 30 16.33 4.09 11.73
C GLN A 30 16.20 2.98 10.68
N LEU A 31 15.20 3.07 9.81
CA LEU A 31 14.99 2.09 8.74
C LEU A 31 16.15 2.11 7.74
N LYS A 32 16.69 3.29 7.40
CA LYS A 32 17.86 3.40 6.51
C LYS A 32 19.07 2.67 7.10
N VAL A 33 19.38 2.91 8.37
CA VAL A 33 20.52 2.26 9.06
C VAL A 33 20.32 0.74 9.11
N HIS A 34 19.13 0.26 9.50
CA HIS A 34 18.85 -1.18 9.58
C HIS A 34 19.03 -1.89 8.23
N LYS A 35 18.52 -1.32 7.13
CA LYS A 35 18.67 -1.90 5.79
C LYS A 35 20.09 -1.89 5.24
N MET A 36 20.97 -1.02 5.75
CA MET A 36 22.40 -1.03 5.39
C MET A 36 23.13 -2.25 5.98
N MET A 37 22.65 -2.79 7.10
CA MET A 37 23.26 -3.92 7.81
C MET A 37 22.49 -5.24 7.66
N CYS A 38 21.24 -5.22 7.17
CA CYS A 38 20.40 -6.40 7.01
C CYS A 38 19.98 -6.60 5.55
N ASP A 39 20.65 -7.53 4.87
CA ASP A 39 20.36 -7.87 3.47
C ASP A 39 18.94 -8.40 3.28
N ALA A 40 18.41 -9.15 4.24
CA ALA A 40 17.05 -9.69 4.20
C ALA A 40 16.01 -8.57 4.16
N CYS A 41 16.12 -7.56 5.03
CA CYS A 41 15.20 -6.42 5.02
C CYS A 41 15.37 -5.53 3.77
N ARG A 42 16.59 -5.41 3.24
CA ARG A 42 16.83 -4.72 1.96
C ARG A 42 16.18 -5.46 0.79
N MET A 43 16.24 -6.80 0.79
CA MET A 43 15.59 -7.62 -0.24
C MET A 43 14.07 -7.57 -0.11
N TYR A 44 13.55 -7.69 1.12
CA TYR A 44 12.13 -7.58 1.41
C TYR A 44 11.56 -6.25 0.88
N GLU A 45 12.23 -5.12 1.14
CA GLU A 45 11.79 -3.82 0.60
C GLU A 45 11.66 -3.82 -0.93
N LYS A 46 12.63 -4.41 -1.65
CA LYS A 46 12.55 -4.52 -3.11
C LYS A 46 11.38 -5.39 -3.57
N GLN A 47 11.07 -6.45 -2.84
CA GLN A 47 9.94 -7.34 -3.13
C GLN A 47 8.60 -6.63 -2.87
N SER A 48 8.45 -5.95 -1.73
CA SER A 48 7.25 -5.16 -1.43
C SER A 48 7.05 -4.05 -2.45
N ASP A 49 8.11 -3.28 -2.80
CA ASP A 49 8.03 -2.24 -3.83
C ASP A 49 7.66 -2.81 -5.23
N PHE A 50 8.06 -4.06 -5.54
CA PHE A 50 7.68 -4.74 -6.78
C PHE A 50 6.21 -5.18 -6.78
N LEU A 51 5.76 -5.77 -5.66
CA LEU A 51 4.37 -6.19 -5.48
C LEU A 51 3.42 -5.00 -5.57
N GLU A 52 3.73 -3.90 -4.87
CA GLU A 52 2.92 -2.68 -4.88
C GLU A 52 2.73 -2.16 -6.31
N LYS A 53 3.82 -2.05 -7.08
CA LYS A 53 3.75 -1.63 -8.49
C LYS A 53 2.92 -2.59 -9.35
N GLY A 54 2.96 -3.89 -9.06
CA GLY A 54 2.13 -4.88 -9.75
C GLY A 54 0.63 -4.68 -9.48
N ILE A 55 0.29 -4.34 -8.23
CA ILE A 55 -1.10 -4.13 -7.78
C ILE A 55 -1.64 -2.75 -8.18
N GLU A 56 -0.82 -1.70 -8.17
CA GLU A 56 -1.19 -0.34 -8.59
C GLU A 56 -1.78 -0.30 -10.01
N HIS A 57 -1.33 -1.18 -10.90
CA HIS A 57 -1.85 -1.29 -12.26
C HIS A 57 -3.24 -1.94 -12.34
N GLN A 58 -3.65 -2.73 -11.34
CA GLN A 58 -4.98 -3.34 -11.28
C GLN A 58 -6.03 -2.39 -10.67
N GLN A 59 -5.63 -1.56 -9.70
CA GLN A 59 -6.59 -0.70 -8.99
C GLN A 59 -7.08 0.51 -9.80
N LYS A 60 -6.32 0.97 -10.81
CA LYS A 60 -6.80 2.02 -11.72
C LYS A 60 -7.93 1.57 -12.65
N ALA A 61 -8.19 0.26 -12.76
CA ALA A 61 -9.18 -0.26 -13.69
C ALA A 61 -10.61 -0.26 -13.17
N ASP A 62 -10.90 -0.13 -11.86
CA ASP A 62 -12.27 -0.28 -11.35
C ASP A 62 -12.54 0.50 -10.05
N LEU A 63 -12.15 1.77 -10.01
CA LEU A 63 -12.84 2.74 -9.17
C LEU A 63 -13.57 3.72 -10.08
N GLU A 64 -14.39 3.20 -11.00
CA GLU A 64 -15.53 3.98 -11.44
C GLU A 64 -16.34 4.29 -10.19
N GLU A 65 -16.44 5.58 -9.87
CA GLU A 65 -17.44 6.06 -8.91
C GLU A 65 -18.77 5.46 -9.38
N ILE A 66 -19.28 4.46 -8.65
CA ILE A 66 -20.53 3.80 -9.00
C ILE A 66 -21.57 4.91 -9.05
N ASP A 67 -21.96 5.31 -10.26
CA ASP A 67 -22.97 6.34 -10.47
C ASP A 67 -24.30 5.73 -10.08
N ILE A 68 -24.61 5.83 -8.79
CA ILE A 68 -25.84 5.34 -8.16
C ILE A 68 -27.06 5.89 -8.90
N GLU A 69 -26.97 7.10 -9.46
CA GLU A 69 -28.07 7.72 -10.21
C GLU A 69 -28.24 7.11 -11.60
N LYS A 70 -27.15 6.75 -12.28
CA LYS A 70 -27.22 5.95 -13.51
C LYS A 70 -27.81 4.57 -13.26
N LEU A 71 -27.37 3.88 -12.20
CA LEU A 71 -27.88 2.55 -11.85
C LEU A 71 -29.38 2.58 -11.52
N LYS A 72 -29.84 3.57 -10.74
CA LYS A 72 -31.27 3.74 -10.43
C LYS A 72 -32.12 3.93 -11.70
N LYS A 73 -31.63 4.72 -12.66
CA LYS A 73 -32.33 4.96 -13.94
C LYS A 73 -32.46 3.67 -14.75
N GLU A 74 -31.40 2.87 -14.83
CA GLU A 74 -31.43 1.60 -15.56
C GLU A 74 -32.42 0.60 -14.94
N ILE A 75 -32.43 0.47 -13.61
CA ILE A 75 -33.39 -0.39 -12.90
C ILE A 75 -34.82 0.08 -13.16
N HIS A 76 -35.08 1.38 -13.08
CA HIS A 76 -36.42 1.94 -13.31
C HIS A 76 -36.91 1.69 -14.75
N LEU A 77 -36.04 1.86 -15.75
CA LEU A 77 -36.36 1.56 -17.14
C LEU A 77 -36.72 0.08 -17.35
N HIS A 78 -36.01 -0.82 -16.68
CA HIS A 78 -36.25 -2.26 -16.81
C HIS A 78 -37.58 -2.70 -16.16
N LEU A 79 -37.99 -2.04 -15.07
CA LEU A 79 -39.23 -2.33 -14.37
C LEU A 79 -40.49 -1.79 -15.08
N HIS A 80 -40.35 -0.76 -15.92
CA HIS A 80 -41.46 -0.15 -16.65
C HIS A 80 -41.70 -0.75 -18.04
N HIS A 81 -40.86 -1.70 -18.48
CA HIS A 81 -40.99 -2.35 -19.78
C HIS A 81 -41.69 -3.72 -19.72
N HIS A 82 -42.36 -4.02 -18.60
CA HIS A 82 -43.13 -5.24 -18.34
C HIS A 82 -44.51 -4.90 -17.74
#